data_AF-T1BL41-F1
#
_entry.id   AF-T1BL41-F1
#
_cell.length_a   1.000
_cell.length_b   1.000
_cell.length_c   1.000
_cell.angle_alpha   90.00
_cell.angle_beta   90.00
_cell.angle_gamma   90.00
#
_symmetry.space_group_name_H-M   'P 1'
#
loop_
_entity.id
_entity.type
_entity.pdbx_description
1 polymer ?
#
loop_
_entity_poly.entity_id
_entity_poly.type
_entity_poly.pdbx_seq_one_letter_code
_entity_poly.pdbx_strand_id
1 'polypeptide(L)'
;ALGIRGGDFARLERGEPVRVGTGIVHPSDVLGPPRPGRSIIYSGDSAPAGEIQRLAHRGTALIHEATVAADLEAEANRWGHSSARQAATLAAAAEVDALFLTHFSSRYKEVDLLESEAREVFPASTAAREFITHLLKQP
;
A
#
# COMPACT_ATOMS: atom_id res chain seq x y z
N ALA A 1 -36.93 8.15 10.18
CA ALA A 1 -36.20 6.95 9.71
C ALA A 1 -37.08 6.19 8.71
N LEU A 2 -36.52 5.71 7.59
CA LEU A 2 -37.27 5.13 6.46
C LEU A 2 -37.96 3.77 6.72
N GLY A 3 -37.99 3.27 7.96
CA GLY A 3 -38.64 2.00 8.31
C GLY A 3 -37.84 0.72 7.99
N ILE A 4 -36.59 0.88 7.55
CA ILE A 4 -35.62 -0.20 7.23
C ILE A 4 -35.31 -1.01 8.49
N ARG A 5 -35.32 -2.34 8.39
CA ARG A 5 -35.02 -3.27 9.51
C ARG A 5 -33.75 -4.06 9.27
N GLY A 6 -33.26 -4.77 10.29
CA GLY A 6 -31.96 -5.45 10.28
C GLY A 6 -31.61 -6.23 9.00
N GLY A 7 -32.52 -7.08 8.50
CA GLY A 7 -32.29 -7.86 7.28
C GLY A 7 -32.30 -7.05 5.98
N ASP A 8 -32.91 -5.86 6.00
CA ASP A 8 -32.99 -4.96 4.85
C ASP A 8 -31.66 -4.26 4.58
N PHE A 9 -30.87 -3.98 5.63
CA PHE A 9 -29.55 -3.36 5.49
C PHE A 9 -28.61 -4.20 4.62
N ALA A 10 -28.48 -5.50 4.93
CA ALA A 10 -27.61 -6.39 4.17
C ALA A 10 -28.04 -6.52 2.69
N ARG A 11 -29.35 -6.39 2.40
CA ARG A 11 -29.87 -6.39 1.03
C ARG A 11 -29.50 -5.11 0.30
N LEU A 12 -29.69 -3.96 0.93
CA LEU A 12 -29.32 -2.66 0.39
C LEU A 12 -27.81 -2.58 0.14
N GLU A 13 -26.97 -3.06 1.07
CA GLU A 13 -25.51 -3.15 0.90
C GLU A 13 -25.08 -4.01 -0.31
N ARG A 14 -25.87 -5.03 -0.68
CA ARG A 14 -25.64 -5.85 -1.89
C ARG A 14 -26.21 -5.22 -3.16
N GLY A 15 -26.78 -4.02 -3.08
CA GLY A 15 -27.39 -3.35 -4.22
C GLY A 15 -28.84 -3.77 -4.49
N GLU A 16 -29.47 -4.52 -3.59
CA GLU A 16 -30.86 -4.98 -3.75
C GLU A 16 -31.85 -3.95 -3.16
N PRO A 17 -32.86 -3.49 -3.93
CA PRO A 17 -33.94 -2.67 -3.38
C PRO A 17 -34.80 -3.44 -2.36
N VAL A 18 -35.32 -2.72 -1.37
CA VAL A 18 -36.15 -3.29 -0.30
C VAL A 18 -37.51 -2.61 -0.27
N ARG A 19 -38.58 -3.39 -0.15
CA ARG A 19 -39.93 -2.87 0.07
C ARG A 19 -40.13 -2.51 1.54
N VAL A 20 -40.49 -1.26 1.81
CA VAL A 20 -40.77 -0.77 3.16
C VAL A 20 -42.13 -0.09 3.18
N GLY A 21 -43.08 -0.63 3.94
CA GLY A 21 -44.48 -0.20 3.90
C GLY A 21 -45.06 -0.36 2.48
N THR A 22 -45.61 0.72 1.92
CA THR A 22 -46.14 0.76 0.55
C THR A 22 -45.09 1.17 -0.50
N GLY A 23 -43.88 1.59 -0.08
CA GLY A 23 -42.82 2.09 -0.95
C GLY A 23 -41.68 1.10 -1.18
N ILE A 24 -40.76 1.48 -2.07
CA ILE A 24 -39.48 0.80 -2.32
C ILE A 24 -38.36 1.77 -1.95
N VAL A 25 -37.39 1.28 -1.20
CA VAL A 25 -36.14 1.99 -0.89
C VAL A 25 -35.02 1.36 -1.73
N HIS A 26 -34.33 2.18 -2.50
CA HIS A 26 -33.17 1.79 -3.29
C HIS A 26 -31.87 2.00 -2.48
N PRO A 27 -30.80 1.24 -2.79
CA PRO A 27 -29.49 1.46 -2.17
C PRO A 27 -29.01 2.92 -2.29
N SER A 28 -29.26 3.57 -3.43
CA SER A 28 -28.91 4.98 -3.68
C SER A 28 -29.60 5.97 -2.75
N ASP A 29 -30.71 5.59 -2.13
CA ASP A 29 -31.48 6.48 -1.25
C ASP A 29 -30.84 6.57 0.16
N VAL A 30 -29.96 5.62 0.49
CA VAL A 30 -29.44 5.44 1.87
C VAL A 30 -27.95 5.13 1.96
N LEU A 31 -27.33 4.66 0.89
CA LEU A 31 -25.89 4.40 0.83
C LEU A 31 -25.17 5.61 0.25
N GLY A 32 -24.03 5.95 0.86
CA GLY A 32 -23.08 6.89 0.28
C GLY A 32 -22.31 6.29 -0.91
N PRO A 33 -21.40 7.07 -1.52
CA PRO A 33 -20.54 6.55 -2.58
C PRO A 33 -19.71 5.35 -2.09
N PRO A 34 -19.34 4.41 -2.98
CA PRO A 34 -18.45 3.32 -2.65
C PRO A 34 -17.14 3.81 -2.04
N ARG A 35 -16.71 3.15 -0.96
CA ARG A 35 -15.42 3.45 -0.33
C ARG A 35 -14.34 2.60 -1.01
N PRO A 36 -13.26 3.21 -1.56
CA PRO A 36 -12.19 2.44 -2.17
C PRO A 36 -11.55 1.49 -1.15
N GLY A 37 -11.23 0.29 -1.62
CA GLY A 37 -10.48 -0.70 -0.84
C GLY A 37 -9.03 -0.24 -0.62
N ARG A 38 -8.37 -0.83 0.36
CA ARG A 38 -6.93 -0.66 0.56
C ARG A 38 -6.18 -1.81 -0.08
N SER A 39 -5.02 -1.54 -0.63
CA SER A 39 -4.12 -2.56 -1.20
C SER A 39 -2.74 -2.48 -0.54
N ILE A 40 -2.19 -3.65 -0.23
CA ILE A 40 -0.81 -3.79 0.25
C ILE A 40 -0.09 -4.67 -0.73
N ILE A 41 1.06 -4.20 -1.21
CA ILE A 41 1.94 -4.92 -2.11
C ILE A 41 3.22 -5.23 -1.36
N TYR A 42 3.68 -6.48 -1.43
CA TYR A 42 4.90 -6.95 -0.79
C TYR A 42 5.83 -7.48 -1.87
N SER A 43 7.01 -6.86 -2.05
CA SER A 43 7.93 -7.21 -3.13
C SER A 43 8.50 -8.62 -2.98
N GLY A 44 8.75 -9.04 -1.74
CA GLY A 44 9.73 -10.09 -1.46
C GLY A 44 11.15 -9.64 -1.83
N ASP A 45 12.08 -10.59 -1.86
CA ASP A 45 13.45 -10.34 -2.30
C ASP A 45 13.49 -10.23 -3.82
N SER A 46 14.02 -9.14 -4.33
CA SER A 46 14.06 -8.86 -5.77
C SER A 46 15.05 -7.76 -6.12
N ALA A 47 15.70 -7.93 -7.28
CA ALA A 47 16.25 -6.82 -8.03
C ALA A 47 15.11 -5.97 -8.61
N PRO A 48 15.35 -4.73 -9.05
CA PRO A 48 14.29 -3.89 -9.62
C PRO A 48 13.60 -4.59 -10.79
N ALA A 49 12.29 -4.77 -10.65
CA ALA A 49 11.46 -5.46 -11.63
C ALA A 49 10.24 -4.60 -11.98
N GLY A 50 10.00 -4.40 -13.28
CA GLY A 50 8.87 -3.62 -13.77
C GLY A 50 7.51 -4.26 -13.44
N GLU A 51 7.50 -5.56 -13.18
CA GLU A 51 6.35 -6.33 -12.71
C GLU A 51 5.87 -5.84 -11.35
N ILE A 52 6.79 -5.53 -10.43
CA ILE A 52 6.47 -5.01 -9.10
C ILE A 52 5.87 -3.61 -9.24
N GLN A 53 6.44 -2.76 -10.10
CA GLN A 53 5.88 -1.44 -10.38
C GLN A 53 4.45 -1.52 -10.93
N ARG A 54 4.20 -2.42 -11.90
CA ARG A 54 2.87 -2.62 -12.48
C ARG A 54 1.86 -3.15 -11.46
N LEU A 55 2.29 -4.07 -10.60
CA LEU A 55 1.45 -4.62 -9.54
C LEU A 55 1.12 -3.57 -8.46
N ALA A 56 2.08 -2.70 -8.15
CA ALA A 56 1.95 -1.67 -7.14
C ALA A 56 1.22 -0.41 -7.63
N HIS A 57 0.82 -0.33 -8.91
CA HIS A 57 0.26 0.88 -9.48
C HIS A 57 -0.95 1.39 -8.67
N ARG A 58 -0.86 2.62 -8.16
CA ARG A 58 -1.87 3.28 -7.31
C ARG A 58 -2.25 2.47 -6.06
N GLY A 59 -1.30 1.73 -5.52
CA GLY A 59 -1.47 0.96 -4.31
C GLY A 59 -1.44 1.82 -3.05
N THR A 60 -2.15 1.41 -2.00
CA THR A 60 -2.14 2.14 -0.71
C THR A 60 -0.79 2.01 0.01
N ALA A 61 -0.14 0.85 -0.09
CA ALA A 61 1.17 0.65 0.51
C ALA A 61 2.01 -0.32 -0.30
N LEU A 62 3.27 0.04 -0.51
CA LEU A 62 4.30 -0.86 -1.00
C LEU A 62 5.28 -1.16 0.13
N ILE A 63 5.44 -2.44 0.45
CA ILE A 63 6.50 -2.95 1.30
C ILE A 63 7.56 -3.53 0.35
N HIS A 64 8.73 -2.90 0.30
CA HIS A 64 9.78 -3.24 -0.64
C HIS A 64 11.08 -3.57 0.08
N GLU A 65 11.83 -4.56 -0.41
CA GLU A 65 13.18 -4.80 0.07
C GLU A 65 14.12 -3.63 -0.27
N ALA A 66 15.07 -3.37 0.62
CA ALA A 66 16.10 -2.37 0.45
C ALA A 66 17.38 -2.89 1.11
N THR A 67 17.93 -3.96 0.55
CA THR A 67 19.05 -4.68 1.15
C THR A 67 20.27 -3.79 1.37
N VAL A 68 20.51 -2.81 0.49
CA VAL A 68 21.65 -1.89 0.57
C VAL A 68 21.31 -0.43 0.28
N ALA A 69 22.26 0.45 0.59
CA ALA A 69 22.28 1.85 0.17
C ALA A 69 22.64 2.01 -1.32
N ALA A 70 22.48 3.21 -1.86
CA ALA A 70 22.64 3.52 -3.28
C ALA A 70 24.05 3.27 -3.83
N ASP A 71 25.08 3.32 -2.98
CA ASP A 71 26.48 3.10 -3.33
C ASP A 71 26.79 1.65 -3.75
N LEU A 72 25.95 0.68 -3.35
CA LEU A 72 26.11 -0.75 -3.59
C LEU A 72 25.04 -1.33 -4.50
N GLU A 73 24.33 -0.48 -5.24
CA GLU A 73 23.21 -0.88 -6.08
C GLU A 73 23.60 -1.92 -7.15
N ALA A 74 24.74 -1.74 -7.79
CA ALA A 74 25.20 -2.65 -8.83
C ALA A 74 25.47 -4.06 -8.26
N GLU A 75 25.99 -4.15 -7.04
CA GLU A 75 26.22 -5.39 -6.30
C GLU A 75 24.90 -6.04 -5.91
N ALA A 76 23.97 -5.25 -5.35
CA ALA A 76 22.65 -5.73 -4.93
C ALA A 76 21.91 -6.39 -6.09
N ASN A 77 21.85 -5.71 -7.24
CA ASN A 77 21.18 -6.23 -8.43
C ASN A 77 21.76 -7.58 -8.87
N ARG A 78 23.09 -7.76 -8.79
CA ARG A 78 23.75 -9.04 -9.12
C ARG A 78 23.39 -10.16 -8.15
N TRP A 79 23.04 -9.84 -6.91
CA TRP A 79 22.56 -10.78 -5.90
C TRP A 79 21.04 -10.96 -5.90
N GLY A 80 20.33 -10.29 -6.81
CA GLY A 80 18.87 -10.35 -6.86
C GLY A 80 18.18 -9.49 -5.80
N HIS A 81 18.84 -8.41 -5.37
CA HIS A 81 18.35 -7.47 -4.35
C HIS A 81 18.29 -6.03 -4.88
N SER A 82 17.61 -5.16 -4.12
CA SER A 82 17.42 -3.74 -4.45
C SER A 82 18.11 -2.81 -3.45
N SER A 83 18.49 -1.63 -3.92
CA SER A 83 18.90 -0.51 -3.08
C SER A 83 17.69 0.27 -2.56
N ALA A 84 17.88 1.02 -1.46
CA ALA A 84 16.84 1.92 -0.94
C ALA A 84 16.38 2.96 -1.98
N ARG A 85 17.32 3.50 -2.76
CA ARG A 85 17.04 4.43 -3.86
C ARG A 85 16.21 3.79 -4.96
N GLN A 86 16.47 2.54 -5.32
CA GLN A 86 15.68 1.81 -6.32
C GLN A 86 14.26 1.53 -5.85
N ALA A 87 14.10 1.07 -4.61
CA ALA A 87 12.78 0.85 -4.00
C ALA A 87 11.95 2.14 -4.02
N ALA A 88 12.54 3.27 -3.64
CA ALA A 88 11.90 4.58 -3.68
C ALA A 88 11.56 5.05 -5.10
N THR A 89 12.46 4.84 -6.06
CA THR A 89 12.21 5.16 -7.48
C THR A 89 11.02 4.37 -8.01
N LEU A 90 10.95 3.08 -7.69
CA LEU A 90 9.85 2.21 -8.08
C LEU A 90 8.53 2.67 -7.44
N ALA A 91 8.54 2.99 -6.14
CA ALA A 91 7.37 3.48 -5.43
C ALA A 91 6.82 4.77 -6.05
N ALA A 92 7.69 5.75 -6.31
CA ALA A 92 7.30 7.01 -6.95
C ALA A 92 6.69 6.76 -8.35
N ALA A 93 7.31 5.88 -9.14
CA ALA A 93 6.83 5.55 -10.48
C ALA A 93 5.55 4.69 -10.48
N ALA A 94 5.24 4.01 -9.38
CA ALA A 94 4.01 3.26 -9.19
C ALA A 94 2.86 4.12 -8.65
N GLU A 95 3.09 5.38 -8.29
CA GLU A 95 2.06 6.25 -7.68
C GLU A 95 1.43 5.64 -6.39
N VAL A 96 2.23 4.94 -5.57
CA VAL A 96 1.73 4.42 -4.28
C VAL A 96 1.60 5.54 -3.24
N ASP A 97 0.71 5.36 -2.25
CA ASP A 97 0.53 6.35 -1.19
C ASP A 97 1.69 6.33 -0.17
N ALA A 98 2.29 5.15 0.08
CA ALA A 98 3.35 4.97 1.07
C ALA A 98 4.32 3.83 0.70
N LEU A 99 5.59 4.02 1.06
CA LEU A 99 6.66 3.02 0.93
C LEU A 99 7.20 2.63 2.31
N PHE A 100 7.30 1.33 2.54
CA PHE A 100 7.95 0.72 3.69
C PHE A 100 9.15 -0.09 3.23
N LEU A 101 10.35 0.33 3.63
CA LEU A 101 11.58 -0.41 3.33
C LEU A 101 11.76 -1.55 4.34
N THR A 102 12.21 -2.71 3.88
CA THR A 102 12.51 -3.86 4.74
C THR A 102 13.69 -4.68 4.20
N HIS A 103 14.00 -5.81 4.84
CA HIS A 103 15.02 -6.76 4.39
C HIS A 103 16.41 -6.12 4.25
N PHE A 104 16.90 -5.53 5.34
CA PHE A 104 18.18 -4.81 5.35
C PHE A 104 19.37 -5.77 5.53
N SER A 105 20.48 -5.49 4.84
CA SER A 105 21.72 -6.20 5.08
C SER A 105 22.22 -5.96 6.52
N SER A 106 22.71 -7.02 7.17
CA SER A 106 23.29 -6.98 8.52
C SER A 106 24.53 -6.07 8.66
N ARG A 107 25.06 -5.54 7.54
CA ARG A 107 26.11 -4.52 7.56
C ARG A 107 25.63 -3.19 8.17
N TYR A 108 24.33 -2.90 8.08
CA TYR A 108 23.75 -1.69 8.63
C TYR A 108 23.30 -1.96 10.06
N LYS A 109 23.94 -1.30 11.02
CA LYS A 109 23.47 -1.30 12.42
C LYS A 109 22.22 -0.46 12.61
N GLU A 110 22.13 0.62 11.84
CA GLU A 110 21.00 1.54 11.78
C GLU A 110 20.60 1.75 10.32
N VAL A 111 19.32 2.00 10.11
CA VAL A 111 18.72 2.11 8.76
C VAL A 111 18.42 3.56 8.36
N ASP A 112 18.87 4.54 9.14
CA ASP A 112 18.61 5.96 8.89
C ASP A 112 19.17 6.44 7.55
N LEU A 113 20.32 5.90 7.13
CA LEU A 113 20.90 6.18 5.82
C LEU A 113 19.96 5.74 4.69
N LEU A 114 19.45 4.49 4.75
CA LEU A 114 18.57 3.94 3.74
C LEU A 114 17.22 4.69 3.71
N GLU A 115 16.69 5.02 4.88
CA GLU A 115 15.47 5.84 5.00
C GLU A 115 15.67 7.23 4.38
N SER A 116 16.82 7.87 4.63
CA SER A 116 17.16 9.17 4.05
C SER A 116 17.24 9.11 2.53
N GLU A 117 18.00 8.16 1.98
CA GLU A 117 18.14 8.00 0.52
C GLU A 117 16.79 7.73 -0.15
N ALA A 118 15.93 6.91 0.47
CA ALA A 118 14.61 6.67 -0.05
C ALA A 118 13.72 7.93 0.00
N ARG A 119 13.78 8.70 1.09
CA ARG A 119 13.00 9.94 1.25
C ARG A 119 13.41 11.06 0.30
N GLU A 120 14.67 11.09 -0.13
CA GLU A 120 15.14 12.02 -1.15
C GLU A 120 14.41 11.80 -2.49
N VAL A 121 14.05 10.55 -2.81
CA VAL A 121 13.34 10.20 -4.06
C VAL A 121 11.82 10.17 -3.85
N PHE A 122 11.37 9.59 -2.73
CA PHE A 122 9.97 9.39 -2.41
C PHE A 122 9.71 9.75 -0.93
N PRO A 123 9.23 10.98 -0.63
CA PRO A 123 9.13 11.48 0.74
C PRO A 123 8.25 10.63 1.68
N ALA A 124 7.25 9.92 1.15
CA ALA A 124 6.38 9.03 1.91
C ALA A 124 7.03 7.64 2.19
N SER A 125 8.34 7.63 2.47
CA SER A 125 9.13 6.44 2.79
C SER A 125 9.39 6.31 4.29
N THR A 126 9.33 5.08 4.80
CA THR A 126 9.67 4.71 6.17
C THR A 126 10.49 3.43 6.18
N ALA A 127 11.63 3.39 6.86
CA ALA A 127 12.33 2.13 7.09
C ALA A 127 11.63 1.37 8.23
N ALA A 128 11.27 0.11 7.96
CA ALA A 128 10.69 -0.74 8.98
C ALA A 128 11.72 -1.01 10.09
N ARG A 129 11.24 -1.16 11.32
CA ARG A 129 12.02 -1.61 12.48
C ARG A 129 11.28 -2.76 13.13
N GLU A 130 11.99 -3.58 13.91
CA GLU A 130 11.34 -4.67 14.64
C GLU A 130 10.13 -4.14 15.43
N PHE A 131 9.01 -4.87 15.34
CA PHE A 131 7.74 -4.56 15.99
C PHE A 131 7.06 -3.23 15.58
N ILE A 132 7.52 -2.57 14.51
CA ILE A 132 6.83 -1.38 14.00
C ILE A 132 5.41 -1.71 13.55
N THR A 133 4.46 -0.85 13.89
CA THR A 133 3.07 -0.94 13.43
C THR A 133 2.72 0.33 12.66
N HIS A 134 2.11 0.16 11.48
CA HIS A 134 1.62 1.27 10.69
C HIS A 134 0.13 1.11 10.38
N LEU A 135 -0.65 2.17 10.59
CA LEU A 135 -2.07 2.19 10.30
C LEU A 135 -2.31 2.84 8.93
N LEU A 136 -2.76 2.04 7.97
CA LEU A 136 -3.23 2.56 6.68
C LEU A 136 -4.61 3.18 6.87
N LYS A 137 -4.66 4.51 6.97
CA LYS A 137 -5.92 5.25 7.07
C LYS A 137 -6.66 5.24 5.73
N GLN A 138 -7.98 5.38 5.77
CA GLN A 138 -8.74 5.67 4.56
C GLN A 138 -8.59 7.18 4.29
N PRO A 139 -8.39 7.60 3.04
CA PRO A 139 -8.52 9.00 2.69
C PRO A 139 -9.94 9.52 3.01
#